data_AF-A0A0F2NGR5-F1
#
_entry.id   AF-A0A0F2NGR5-F1
#
_cell.length_a   1.000
_cell.length_b   1.000
_cell.length_c   1.000
_cell.angle_alpha   90.00
_cell.angle_beta   90.00
_cell.angle_gamma   90.00
#
_symmetry.space_group_name_H-M   'P 1'
#
loop_
_entity.id
_entity.type
_entity.pdbx_description
1 polymer ?
#
loop_
_entity_poly.entity_id
_entity_poly.type
_entity_poly.pdbx_seq_one_letter_code
_entity_poly.pdbx_strand_id
1 'polypeptide(L)' 'MLDSIEKPAKPTLNDKPLNSENGLQGLVAYYQNLFDREENFNYYSPDDFQNAKRKFVKYLLNNRAML' A
#
# COMPACT_ATOMS: atom_id res chain seq x y z
N MET A 1 5.42 -6.56 -36.48
CA MET A 1 4.85 -5.60 -35.53
C MET A 1 4.61 -6.36 -34.24
N LEU A 2 5.47 -6.18 -33.24
CA LEU A 2 5.26 -6.71 -31.89
C LEU A 2 5.14 -5.50 -30.97
N ASP A 3 3.91 -5.17 -30.62
CA ASP A 3 3.63 -4.14 -29.62
C ASP A 3 4.08 -4.69 -28.26
N SER A 4 5.13 -4.07 -27.73
CA SER A 4 5.69 -4.41 -26.43
C SER A 4 4.73 -3.92 -25.34
N ILE A 5 4.08 -4.86 -24.67
CA ILE A 5 3.23 -4.61 -23.51
C ILE A 5 4.12 -4.01 -22.41
N GLU A 6 3.89 -2.73 -22.13
CA GLU A 6 4.55 -1.97 -21.07
C GLU A 6 4.18 -2.60 -19.72
N LYS A 7 5.16 -3.25 -19.07
CA LYS A 7 5.00 -3.79 -17.71
C LYS A 7 4.79 -2.63 -16.74
N PRO A 8 3.83 -2.70 -15.80
CA PRO A 8 3.69 -1.67 -14.78
C PRO A 8 4.94 -1.64 -13.90
N ALA A 9 5.51 -0.43 -13.77
CA ALA A 9 6.76 -0.17 -13.07
C ALA A 9 6.69 -0.64 -11.61
N LYS A 10 7.69 -1.43 -11.19
CA LYS A 10 7.99 -1.70 -9.79
C LYS A 10 8.18 -0.35 -9.07
N PRO A 11 7.54 -0.10 -7.92
CA PRO A 11 7.85 1.07 -7.13
C PRO A 11 9.26 0.90 -6.56
N THR A 12 10.20 1.68 -7.08
CA THR A 12 11.52 1.87 -6.49
C THR A 12 11.30 2.51 -5.12
N LEU A 13 11.63 1.79 -4.05
CA LEU A 13 11.74 2.33 -2.70
C LEU A 13 12.86 3.37 -2.75
N ASN A 14 12.50 4.62 -3.02
CA ASN A 14 13.40 5.75 -2.84
C ASN A 14 13.64 5.88 -1.33
N ASP A 15 14.85 5.52 -0.89
CA ASP A 15 15.41 5.78 0.43
C ASP A 15 15.64 7.30 0.62
N LYS A 16 14.56 8.07 0.55
CA LYS A 16 14.59 9.49 0.89
C LYS A 16 14.71 9.60 2.41
N PRO A 17 15.63 10.42 2.96
CA PRO A 17 15.81 10.54 4.40
C PRO A 17 14.48 10.92 5.03
N LEU A 18 14.00 10.04 5.91
CA LEU A 18 12.82 10.24 6.73
C LEU A 18 13.09 11.46 7.61
N ASN A 19 12.58 12.64 7.22
CA ASN A 19 12.44 13.75 8.15
C ASN A 19 11.63 13.23 9.34
N SER A 20 12.25 13.21 10.52
CA SER A 20 11.91 12.35 11.66
C SER A 20 10.57 12.65 12.35
N GLU A 21 9.74 13.53 11.78
CA GLU A 21 8.50 14.00 12.41
C GLU A 21 7.26 13.18 12.01
N ASN A 22 7.33 12.35 10.94
CA ASN A 22 6.15 11.70 10.35
C ASN A 22 6.28 10.18 10.17
N GLY A 23 7.06 9.49 11.01
CA GLY A 23 7.29 8.05 10.88
C GLY A 23 6.02 7.19 10.83
N LEU A 24 5.01 7.54 11.66
CA LEU A 24 3.73 6.85 11.66
C LEU A 24 2.94 7.08 10.36
N GLN A 25 2.94 8.31 9.83
CA GLN A 25 2.27 8.63 8.57
C GLN A 25 2.95 7.93 7.39
N GLY A 26 4.29 7.90 7.36
CA GLY A 26 5.04 7.15 6.36
C GLY A 26 4.70 5.66 6.39
N LEU A 27 4.55 5.10 7.60
CA LEU A 27 4.17 3.69 7.77
C LEU A 27 2.73 3.41 7.31
N VAL A 28 1.79 4.30 7.63
CA VAL A 28 0.41 4.21 7.13
C VAL A 28 0.38 4.27 5.60
N ALA A 29 1.10 5.22 5.00
CA ALA A 29 1.18 5.36 3.54
C ALA A 29 1.78 4.10 2.88
N TYR A 30 2.83 3.54 3.48
CA TYR A 30 3.42 2.28 3.02
C TYR A 30 2.39 1.14 2.98
N TYR A 31 1.61 0.96 4.05
CA TYR A 31 0.59 -0.10 4.09
C TYR A 31 -0.62 0.17 3.19
N GLN A 32 -0.99 1.43 2.99
CA GLN A 32 -2.03 1.78 2.01
C GLN A 32 -1.59 1.41 0.59
N ASN A 33 -0.37 1.80 0.21
CA ASN A 33 0.21 1.42 -1.09
C ASN A 33 0.34 -0.09 -1.25
N LEU A 34 0.63 -0.81 -0.15
CA LEU A 34 0.68 -2.28 -0.17
C LEU A 34 -0.68 -2.91 -0.47
N PHE A 35 -1.77 -2.28 -0.03
CA PHE A 35 -3.14 -2.71 -0.25
C PHE A 35 -3.66 -2.33 -1.65
N ASP A 36 -3.18 -1.24 -2.23
CA ASP A 36 -3.60 -0.73 -3.55
C ASP A 36 -3.04 -1.56 -4.71
N ARG A 37 -3.49 -2.82 -4.80
CA ARG A 37 -3.13 -3.78 -5.85
C ARG A 37 -4.36 -4.20 -6.64
N GLU A 38 -4.13 -4.60 -7.90
CA GLU A 38 -5.17 -5.01 -8.84
C GLU A 38 -6.10 -6.08 -8.26
N GLU A 39 -5.56 -7.04 -7.53
CA GLU A 39 -6.35 -8.11 -6.92
C GLU A 39 -7.40 -7.57 -5.93
N ASN A 40 -7.07 -6.53 -5.18
CA ASN A 40 -7.99 -5.91 -4.24
C ASN A 40 -9.01 -5.02 -4.94
N PHE A 41 -8.63 -4.35 -6.04
CA PHE A 41 -9.57 -3.57 -6.85
C PHE A 41 -10.62 -4.47 -7.52
N ASN A 42 -10.23 -5.69 -7.90
CA ASN A 42 -11.13 -6.67 -8.51
C ASN A 42 -11.97 -7.44 -7.48
N TYR A 43 -11.54 -7.49 -6.21
CA TYR A 43 -12.22 -8.24 -5.15
C TYR A 43 -13.27 -7.41 -4.40
N TYR A 44 -12.95 -6.17 -4.05
CA TYR A 44 -13.85 -5.32 -3.28
C TYR A 44 -14.71 -4.45 -4.19
N SER A 45 -15.97 -4.24 -3.79
CA SER A 45 -16.78 -3.17 -4.37
C SER A 45 -16.13 -1.80 -4.08
N PRO A 46 -16.43 -0.75 -4.87
CA PRO A 46 -15.95 0.60 -4.58
C PRO A 46 -16.31 1.08 -3.16
N ASP A 47 -17.50 0.69 -2.68
CA ASP A 47 -18.00 1.05 -1.34
C ASP A 47 -17.25 0.31 -0.22
N ASP A 48 -16.82 -0.93 -0.46
CA ASP A 48 -16.11 -1.75 0.53
C ASP A 48 -14.60 -1.53 0.53
N PHE A 49 -14.02 -1.11 -0.60
CA PHE A 49 -12.58 -1.03 -0.80
C PHE A 49 -11.88 -0.18 0.28
N GLN A 50 -12.44 0.98 0.60
CA GLN A 50 -11.87 1.87 1.62
C GLN A 50 -11.99 1.28 3.04
N ASN A 51 -13.08 0.58 3.33
CA ASN A 51 -13.28 -0.08 4.61
C ASN A 51 -12.30 -1.25 4.79
N ALA A 52 -12.10 -2.05 3.74
CA ALA A 52 -11.12 -3.13 3.72
C ALA A 52 -9.69 -2.60 3.89
N LYS A 53 -9.33 -1.53 3.15
CA LYS A 53 -8.03 -0.85 3.28
C LYS A 53 -7.75 -0.41 4.72
N ARG A 54 -8.73 0.24 5.37
CA ARG A 54 -8.60 0.67 6.78
C ARG A 54 -8.36 -0.51 7.73
N LYS A 55 -9.11 -1.60 7.57
CA LYS A 55 -8.95 -2.82 8.39
C LYS A 55 -7.57 -3.44 8.19
N PHE A 56 -7.10 -3.52 6.95
CA PHE A 56 -5.77 -4.04 6.62
C PHE A 56 -4.64 -3.24 7.27
N VAL A 57 -4.66 -1.91 7.10
CA VAL A 57 -3.64 -1.02 7.72
C VAL A 57 -3.66 -1.16 9.24
N LYS A 58 -4.85 -1.17 9.86
CA LYS A 58 -4.98 -1.36 11.31
C LYS A 58 -4.41 -2.70 11.77
N TYR A 59 -4.70 -3.78 11.04
CA TYR A 59 -4.18 -5.11 11.36
C TYR A 59 -2.64 -5.13 11.35
N LEU A 60 -2.01 -4.58 10.30
CA LEU A 60 -0.55 -4.58 10.21
C LEU A 60 0.13 -3.73 11.28
N LEU A 61 -0.43 -2.54 11.59
CA LEU A 61 0.08 -1.70 12.67
C LEU A 61 0.00 -2.41 14.03
N ASN A 62 -1.12 -3.08 14.31
CA ASN A 62 -1.32 -3.81 15.56
C ASN A 62 -0.37 -5.01 15.69
N ASN A 63 -0.19 -5.81 14.64
CA ASN A 63 0.69 -6.97 14.70
C ASN A 63 2.17 -6.58 14.78
N ARG A 64 2.56 -5.44 14.19
CA ARG A 64 3.92 -4.92 14.32
C ARG A 64 4.23 -4.43 15.73
N ALA A 65 3.22 -3.96 16.47
CA ALA A 65 3.39 -3.57 17.87
C ALA A 65 3.48 -4.76 18.84
N MET A 66 3.18 -5.98 18.39
CA MET A 66 3.25 -7.22 19.18
C MET A 66 4.54 -8.03 18.95
N LEU A 67 5.44 -7.58 18.07
CA LEU A 67 6.78 -8.13 17.85
C LEU A 67 7.81 -7.32 18.63
#